data_AF-A0A9R0WG30-F1
#
_entry.id   AF-A0A9R0WG30-F1
#
_cell.length_a   1.000
_cell.length_b   1.000
_cell.length_c   1.000
_cell.angle_alpha   90.00
_cell.angle_beta   90.00
_cell.angle_gamma   90.00
#
_symmetry.space_group_name_H-M   'P 1'
#
loop_
_entity.id
_entity.type
_entity.pdbx_description
1 polymer ?
#
loop_
_entity_poly.entity_id
_entity_poly.type
_entity_poly.pdbx_seq_one_letter_code
_entity_poly.pdbx_strand_id
1 'polypeptide(L)'
;MMKDMIALQLLPCVLFLTVLLAMSATSHAAALRLDLTHVDSGRGFTKGELLRRMAARSRARIDSRWSPPGRGANAHAVTAPVARGTVGKEDFNSEYLIHFSIGTPRPQRVALTLDTGSDLVWTQCFCQVCFPQPFPELDTSASGTARGVSCFDSLCAQGSFSLSGCAVGDNSCMYTDSYGDNSVTTGKLYEDTFTFQQAPNGKAAVVPNLRFGCGMFNTGIFGSNESGIAGFGRGALSLPSQLKVGKFSHCFTTIVESRPSPAFLGTPDNLQAQATGRLQSTPLVRNPESNHYYLSLKGITVGKTRLPFDASAFALKGDGSGGTIIDSGSALTSVPEAVYRSSWRSSSRRCRCLSTKTTPTSTRACCASPLRRRRRRPPCRS
;
A
#
# COMPACT_ATOMS: atom_id res chain seq x y z
N MET A 1 56.60 11.71 34.48
CA MET A 1 56.95 12.34 33.19
C MET A 1 56.56 11.52 31.97
N MET A 2 56.84 10.21 31.87
CA MET A 2 56.46 9.44 30.65
C MET A 2 55.00 8.91 30.65
N LYS A 3 54.36 8.77 31.82
CA LYS A 3 52.94 8.35 31.93
C LYS A 3 51.94 9.49 31.66
N ASP A 4 52.33 10.73 31.96
CA ASP A 4 51.46 11.90 31.82
C ASP A 4 51.33 12.38 30.36
N MET A 5 52.33 12.07 29.52
CA MET A 5 52.31 12.38 28.09
C MET A 5 51.37 11.48 27.27
N ILE A 6 51.16 10.22 27.69
CA ILE A 6 50.27 9.28 26.99
C ILE A 6 48.80 9.65 27.26
N ALA A 7 48.47 10.09 28.47
CA ALA A 7 47.12 10.54 28.82
C ALA A 7 46.68 11.79 28.02
N LEU A 8 47.63 12.70 27.75
CA LEU A 8 47.36 13.93 27.01
C LEU A 8 47.19 13.70 25.49
N GLN A 9 47.80 12.64 24.94
CA GLN A 9 47.63 12.26 23.53
C GLN A 9 46.38 11.42 23.26
N LEU A 10 45.83 10.73 24.26
CA LEU A 10 44.58 9.96 24.13
C LEU A 10 43.32 10.82 24.25
N LEU A 11 43.40 11.94 24.97
CA LEU A 11 42.28 12.89 25.13
C LEU A 11 41.67 13.37 23.79
N PRO A 12 42.46 13.84 22.79
CA PRO A 12 41.90 14.26 21.51
C PRO A 12 41.30 13.09 20.72
N CYS A 13 41.86 11.87 20.80
CA CYS A 13 41.28 10.69 20.14
C CYS A 13 39.94 10.26 20.77
N VAL A 14 39.81 10.32 22.10
CA VAL A 14 38.56 10.01 22.80
C VAL A 14 37.50 11.10 22.53
N LEU A 15 37.89 12.37 22.50
CA LEU A 15 37.02 13.47 22.07
C LEU A 15 36.59 13.32 20.60
N PHE A 16 37.48 12.91 19.70
CA PHE A 16 37.12 12.67 18.29
C PHE A 16 36.19 11.47 18.12
N LEU A 17 36.42 10.37 18.85
CA LEU A 17 35.52 9.20 18.83
C LEU A 17 34.15 9.51 19.43
N THR A 18 34.10 10.28 20.52
CA THR A 18 32.82 10.69 21.14
C THR A 18 32.06 11.69 20.28
N VAL A 19 32.74 12.57 19.54
CA VAL A 19 32.12 13.45 18.53
C VAL A 19 31.62 12.64 17.32
N LEU A 20 32.37 11.62 16.85
CA LEU A 20 31.91 10.70 15.79
C LEU A 20 30.73 9.82 16.23
N LEU A 21 30.71 9.37 17.49
CA LEU A 21 29.60 8.64 18.11
C LEU A 21 28.38 9.54 18.37
N ALA A 22 28.59 10.82 18.71
CA ALA A 22 27.52 11.80 18.85
C ALA A 22 26.93 12.23 17.49
N MET A 23 27.75 12.28 16.44
CA MET A 23 27.31 12.53 15.05
C MET A 23 26.57 11.33 14.43
N SER A 24 26.69 10.13 15.01
CA SER A 24 25.97 8.93 14.58
C SER A 24 24.70 8.63 15.39
N ALA A 25 24.32 9.54 16.30
CA ALA A 25 23.21 9.31 17.23
C ALA A 25 22.12 10.40 17.19
N THR A 26 21.78 10.95 16.02
CA THR A 26 20.44 11.53 15.78
C THR A 26 20.09 11.54 14.28
N SER A 27 19.93 10.36 13.66
CA SER A 27 19.16 10.29 12.42
C SER A 27 17.68 10.45 12.78
N HIS A 28 17.22 11.69 13.00
CA HIS A 28 15.79 11.95 13.01
C HIS A 28 15.25 11.51 11.64
N ALA A 29 14.36 10.50 11.63
CA ALA A 29 13.71 10.04 10.41
C ALA A 29 13.11 11.28 9.72
N ALA A 30 13.56 11.58 8.50
CA ALA A 30 13.15 12.78 7.80
C ALA A 30 11.62 12.76 7.66
N ALA A 31 11.00 13.79 8.21
CA ALA A 31 9.58 14.04 8.08
C ALA A 31 9.24 14.26 6.60
N LEU A 32 8.42 13.40 6.00
CA LEU A 32 8.01 13.51 4.60
C LEU A 32 6.54 13.91 4.53
N ARG A 33 6.25 14.88 3.67
CA ARG A 33 4.90 15.18 3.19
C ARG A 33 4.81 14.72 1.74
N LEU A 34 3.77 13.97 1.42
CA LEU A 34 3.42 13.52 0.08
C LEU A 34 2.07 14.13 -0.30
N ASP A 35 1.95 14.61 -1.54
CA ASP A 35 0.66 14.99 -2.11
C ASP A 35 0.11 13.82 -2.93
N LEU A 36 -0.99 13.26 -2.46
CA LEU A 36 -1.67 12.14 -3.06
C LEU A 36 -2.61 12.60 -4.16
N THR A 37 -2.62 11.91 -5.30
CA THR A 37 -3.61 12.12 -6.35
C THR A 37 -4.48 10.89 -6.51
N HIS A 38 -5.80 11.07 -6.58
CA HIS A 38 -6.68 9.98 -6.99
C HIS A 38 -6.27 9.48 -8.38
N VAL A 39 -6.17 8.18 -8.55
CA VAL A 39 -5.73 7.51 -9.79
C VAL A 39 -6.54 7.89 -11.02
N ASP A 40 -7.83 8.17 -10.88
CA ASP A 40 -8.69 8.64 -11.98
C ASP A 40 -8.66 10.17 -12.20
N SER A 41 -7.85 10.92 -11.45
CA SER A 41 -7.77 12.38 -11.59
C SER A 41 -7.33 12.78 -13.01
N GLY A 42 -7.99 13.80 -13.57
CA GLY A 42 -7.67 14.34 -14.89
C GLY A 42 -8.17 13.51 -16.09
N ARG A 43 -8.88 12.39 -15.86
CA ARG A 43 -9.32 11.47 -16.93
C ARG A 43 -10.66 11.80 -17.59
N GLY A 44 -11.36 12.84 -17.12
CA GLY A 44 -12.64 13.27 -17.71
C GLY A 44 -13.82 12.34 -17.44
N PHE A 45 -13.70 11.38 -16.51
CA PHE A 45 -14.81 10.47 -16.17
C PHE A 45 -15.97 11.18 -15.47
N THR A 46 -17.17 10.75 -15.80
CA THR A 46 -18.39 11.12 -15.08
C THR A 46 -18.43 10.45 -13.71
N LYS A 47 -19.22 11.02 -12.80
CA LYS A 47 -19.45 10.44 -11.47
C LYS A 47 -20.00 9.01 -11.50
N GLY A 48 -20.81 8.68 -12.51
CA GLY A 48 -21.37 7.33 -12.68
C GLY A 48 -20.30 6.32 -13.07
N GLU A 49 -19.40 6.70 -13.97
CA GLU A 49 -18.26 5.86 -14.39
C GLU A 49 -17.31 5.62 -13.22
N LEU A 50 -16.92 6.67 -12.48
CA LEU A 50 -16.07 6.55 -11.28
C LEU A 50 -16.63 5.53 -10.27
N LEU A 51 -17.95 5.53 -10.04
CA LEU A 51 -18.60 4.58 -9.14
C LEU A 51 -18.62 3.14 -9.68
N ARG A 52 -18.83 2.96 -10.99
CA ARG A 52 -18.80 1.63 -11.63
C ARG A 52 -17.41 1.02 -11.56
N ARG A 53 -16.39 1.83 -11.85
CA ARG A 53 -14.98 1.45 -11.81
C ARG A 53 -14.56 0.94 -10.44
N MET A 54 -14.87 1.71 -9.39
CA MET A 54 -14.68 1.32 -7.98
C MET A 54 -15.37 0.00 -7.61
N ALA A 55 -16.63 -0.17 -8.02
CA ALA A 55 -17.42 -1.35 -7.67
C ALA A 55 -16.90 -2.63 -8.35
N ALA A 56 -16.48 -2.54 -9.61
CA ALA A 56 -15.97 -3.67 -10.38
C ALA A 56 -14.72 -4.30 -9.73
N ARG A 57 -13.75 -3.48 -9.34
CA ARG A 57 -12.51 -3.98 -8.72
C ARG A 57 -12.71 -4.50 -7.30
N SER A 58 -13.54 -3.83 -6.52
CA SER A 58 -13.90 -4.31 -5.18
C SER A 58 -14.55 -5.69 -5.23
N ARG A 59 -15.30 -5.98 -6.30
CA ARG A 59 -15.87 -7.31 -6.52
C ARG A 59 -14.81 -8.35 -6.88
N ALA A 60 -13.87 -8.02 -7.77
CA ALA A 60 -12.75 -8.91 -8.11
C ALA A 60 -11.98 -9.37 -6.86
N ARG A 61 -11.78 -8.47 -5.88
CA ARG A 61 -11.13 -8.78 -4.60
C ARG A 61 -11.91 -9.70 -3.67
N ILE A 62 -13.22 -9.63 -3.73
CA ILE A 62 -14.08 -10.49 -2.91
C ILE A 62 -14.07 -11.91 -3.47
N ASP A 63 -14.13 -12.04 -4.80
CA ASP A 63 -14.20 -13.34 -5.48
C ASP A 63 -12.90 -14.16 -5.29
N SER A 64 -11.75 -13.51 -5.24
CA SER A 64 -10.41 -14.10 -5.02
C SER A 64 -10.13 -14.46 -3.55
N ARG A 65 -10.46 -13.57 -2.59
CA ARG A 65 -10.10 -13.72 -1.16
C ARG A 65 -10.78 -14.93 -0.49
N TRP A 66 -11.78 -15.54 -1.14
CA TRP A 66 -12.48 -16.70 -0.61
C TRP A 66 -12.31 -18.01 -1.39
N SER A 67 -11.34 -18.08 -2.31
CA SER A 67 -10.85 -19.38 -2.80
C SER A 67 -10.12 -20.08 -1.64
N PRO A 68 -10.44 -21.35 -1.29
CA PRO A 68 -9.75 -22.04 -0.21
C PRO A 68 -8.24 -22.10 -0.49
N PRO A 69 -7.37 -22.03 0.54
CA PRO A 69 -5.93 -22.15 0.33
C PRO A 69 -5.64 -23.51 -0.30
N GLY A 70 -5.18 -23.49 -1.55
CA GLY A 70 -4.71 -24.67 -2.24
C GLY A 70 -3.56 -25.29 -1.46
N ARG A 71 -3.70 -26.56 -1.10
CA ARG A 71 -2.59 -27.39 -0.65
C ARG A 71 -1.47 -27.33 -1.69
N GLY A 72 -0.23 -27.35 -1.22
CA GLY A 72 1.01 -27.13 -1.98
C GLY A 72 0.97 -27.61 -3.43
N ALA A 73 1.36 -26.71 -4.33
CA ALA A 73 1.48 -26.97 -5.75
C ALA A 73 2.60 -27.98 -6.01
N ASN A 74 2.24 -29.23 -6.26
CA ASN A 74 3.04 -30.08 -7.14
C ASN A 74 2.73 -29.66 -8.58
N ALA A 75 3.79 -29.32 -9.31
CA ALA A 75 3.75 -28.88 -10.69
C ALA A 75 3.20 -29.98 -11.60
N HIS A 76 2.05 -29.74 -12.25
CA HIS A 76 1.70 -30.32 -13.54
C HIS A 76 0.81 -29.36 -14.33
N ALA A 77 1.13 -29.21 -15.62
CA ALA A 77 0.54 -28.27 -16.56
C ALA A 77 -0.99 -28.45 -16.70
N VAL A 78 -1.74 -27.34 -16.74
CA VAL A 78 -3.15 -27.35 -17.13
C VAL A 78 -3.46 -26.19 -18.09
N THR A 79 -3.86 -26.58 -19.29
CA THR A 79 -4.39 -25.78 -20.39
C THR A 79 -5.68 -25.07 -19.97
N ALA A 80 -5.81 -23.77 -20.28
CA ALA A 80 -7.00 -22.96 -19.99
C ALA A 80 -8.00 -22.97 -21.17
N PRO A 81 -9.31 -23.18 -20.93
CA PRO A 81 -10.35 -22.82 -21.89
C PRO A 81 -11.16 -21.58 -21.48
N VAL A 82 -11.08 -20.57 -22.36
CA VAL A 82 -12.07 -19.62 -22.92
C VAL A 82 -13.12 -18.92 -22.03
N ALA A 83 -13.18 -17.60 -22.26
CA ALA A 83 -14.01 -16.56 -21.68
C ALA A 83 -15.51 -16.55 -22.05
N ARG A 84 -16.34 -15.85 -21.24
CA ARG A 84 -17.03 -14.59 -21.65
C ARG A 84 -17.68 -13.87 -20.47
N GLY A 85 -17.47 -12.56 -20.45
CA GLY A 85 -18.11 -11.59 -19.57
C GLY A 85 -17.52 -10.21 -19.77
N THR A 86 -17.52 -9.69 -21.01
CA THR A 86 -17.12 -8.32 -21.32
C THR A 86 -18.10 -7.34 -20.69
N VAL A 87 -17.78 -6.86 -19.49
CA VAL A 87 -18.02 -5.45 -19.16
C VAL A 87 -16.81 -4.72 -19.75
N GLY A 88 -17.06 -3.64 -20.49
CA GLY A 88 -16.16 -3.05 -21.48
C GLY A 88 -14.75 -2.70 -20.99
N LYS A 89 -13.94 -2.21 -21.94
CA LYS A 89 -12.60 -1.63 -21.74
C LYS A 89 -12.66 -0.38 -20.83
N GLU A 90 -13.03 -0.55 -19.57
CA GLU A 90 -13.01 0.49 -18.55
C GLU A 90 -11.85 0.17 -17.61
N ASP A 91 -10.88 1.07 -17.47
CA ASP A 91 -9.87 0.94 -16.40
C ASP A 91 -10.61 0.92 -15.03
N PHE A 92 -10.06 0.41 -13.92
CA PHE A 92 -10.88 0.11 -12.74
C PHE A 92 -10.26 0.62 -11.43
N ASN A 93 -9.97 1.91 -11.29
CA ASN A 93 -9.11 2.37 -10.19
C ASN A 93 -9.79 3.41 -9.28
N SER A 94 -9.53 3.33 -7.98
CA SER A 94 -10.08 4.22 -6.93
C SER A 94 -9.09 4.50 -5.79
N GLU A 95 -7.83 4.19 -6.03
CA GLU A 95 -6.72 4.39 -5.11
C GLU A 95 -6.07 5.75 -5.26
N TYR A 96 -5.12 5.98 -4.35
CA TYR A 96 -4.35 7.21 -4.25
C TYR A 96 -2.91 6.92 -4.60
N LEU A 97 -2.39 7.71 -5.53
CA LEU A 97 -1.04 7.61 -6.02
C LEU A 97 -0.13 8.53 -5.23
N ILE A 98 1.05 8.03 -4.86
CA ILE A 98 2.20 8.84 -4.45
C ILE A 98 3.13 9.04 -5.64
N HIS A 99 3.67 10.24 -5.78
CA HIS A 99 4.62 10.59 -6.84
C HIS A 99 5.99 10.83 -6.24
N PHE A 100 7.00 10.19 -6.79
CA PHE A 100 8.40 10.42 -6.44
C PHE A 100 9.30 10.03 -7.61
N SER A 101 10.62 10.08 -7.44
CA SER A 101 11.56 9.69 -8.48
C SER A 101 12.64 8.76 -7.95
N ILE A 102 13.18 7.90 -8.81
CA ILE A 102 14.19 6.89 -8.47
C ILE A 102 15.43 7.10 -9.34
N GLY A 103 16.61 7.04 -8.73
CA GLY A 103 17.90 7.02 -9.40
C GLY A 103 18.69 8.33 -9.40
N THR A 104 19.99 8.23 -9.72
CA THR A 104 20.98 9.32 -9.71
C THR A 104 21.89 9.23 -10.94
N PRO A 105 22.31 10.33 -11.61
CA PRO A 105 22.04 11.74 -11.31
C PRO A 105 20.75 12.28 -11.94
N ARG A 106 20.05 11.48 -12.75
CA ARG A 106 18.79 11.85 -13.38
C ARG A 106 17.65 10.99 -12.81
N PRO A 107 16.99 11.43 -11.73
CA PRO A 107 15.87 10.68 -11.14
C PRO A 107 14.73 10.51 -12.14
N GLN A 108 14.22 9.29 -12.26
CA GLN A 108 13.11 8.91 -13.14
C GLN A 108 11.80 8.91 -12.35
N ARG A 109 10.74 9.54 -12.88
CA ARG A 109 9.46 9.69 -12.17
C ARG A 109 8.68 8.38 -12.14
N VAL A 110 8.06 8.11 -11.00
CA VAL A 110 7.13 7.00 -10.79
C VAL A 110 5.88 7.49 -10.07
N ALA A 111 4.74 6.83 -10.33
CA ALA A 111 3.46 7.09 -9.67
C ALA A 111 2.93 5.78 -9.11
N LEU A 112 3.05 5.57 -7.80
CA LEU A 112 2.74 4.28 -7.19
C LEU A 112 1.48 4.36 -6.33
N THR A 113 0.64 3.33 -6.40
CA THR A 113 -0.53 3.21 -5.54
C THR A 113 -0.12 3.01 -4.08
N LEU A 114 -0.63 3.86 -3.18
CA LEU A 114 -0.41 3.74 -1.74
C LEU A 114 -1.27 2.61 -1.18
N ASP A 115 -0.63 1.53 -0.74
CA ASP A 115 -1.31 0.30 -0.33
C ASP A 115 -0.92 -0.15 1.09
N THR A 116 -1.81 0.08 2.07
CA THR A 116 -1.61 -0.44 3.44
C THR A 116 -1.88 -1.94 3.58
N GLY A 117 -2.32 -2.60 2.51
CA GLY A 117 -2.58 -4.04 2.40
C GLY A 117 -1.42 -4.86 1.83
N SER A 118 -0.25 -4.26 1.58
CA SER A 118 0.95 -4.97 1.12
C SER A 118 2.23 -4.34 1.64
N ASP A 119 3.32 -5.12 1.64
CA ASP A 119 4.63 -4.68 2.11
C ASP A 119 5.56 -4.23 0.98
N LEU A 120 5.52 -4.81 -0.21
CA LEU A 120 6.50 -4.51 -1.26
C LEU A 120 6.25 -3.16 -1.94
N VAL A 121 7.30 -2.33 -2.04
CA VAL A 121 7.35 -1.22 -3.01
C VAL A 121 7.87 -1.77 -4.34
N TRP A 122 7.17 -1.58 -5.45
CA TRP A 122 7.64 -2.01 -6.77
C TRP A 122 7.12 -1.12 -7.90
N THR A 123 7.83 -1.13 -9.03
CA THR A 123 7.44 -0.45 -10.27
C THR A 123 7.86 -1.25 -11.51
N GLN A 124 7.28 -0.95 -12.68
CA GLN A 124 7.65 -1.62 -13.93
C GLN A 124 9.03 -1.15 -14.41
N CYS A 125 9.94 -2.12 -14.58
CA CYS A 125 11.27 -1.93 -15.18
C CYS A 125 11.30 -2.60 -16.55
N PHE A 126 12.42 -3.23 -16.96
CA PHE A 126 12.61 -4.03 -18.19
C PHE A 126 11.50 -5.08 -18.40
N CYS A 127 10.32 -4.63 -18.79
CA CYS A 127 9.10 -5.37 -18.55
C CYS A 127 8.69 -6.11 -19.83
N GLN A 128 8.34 -7.38 -19.66
CA GLN A 128 7.97 -8.27 -20.75
C GLN A 128 6.45 -8.40 -20.86
N VAL A 129 5.78 -8.47 -19.71
CA VAL A 129 4.31 -8.51 -19.62
C VAL A 129 3.89 -7.40 -18.67
N CYS A 130 3.23 -6.37 -19.19
CA CYS A 130 3.11 -5.07 -18.54
C CYS A 130 1.72 -4.48 -18.74
N PHE A 131 1.39 -3.52 -17.89
CA PHE A 131 0.23 -2.66 -18.09
C PHE A 131 0.68 -1.26 -18.52
N PRO A 132 -0.15 -0.51 -19.27
CA PRO A 132 0.14 0.87 -19.61
C PRO A 132 0.35 1.72 -18.35
N GLN A 133 1.31 2.64 -18.36
CA GLN A 133 1.66 3.49 -17.21
C GLN A 133 1.97 4.93 -17.67
N PRO A 134 1.94 5.93 -16.77
CA PRO A 134 2.02 7.34 -17.17
C PRO A 134 3.43 7.83 -17.51
N PHE A 135 4.46 7.09 -17.12
CA PHE A 135 5.87 7.41 -17.34
C PHE A 135 6.59 6.24 -18.02
N PRO A 136 7.74 6.45 -18.68
CA PRO A 136 8.56 5.36 -19.18
C PRO A 136 8.92 4.37 -18.06
N GLU A 137 9.13 3.11 -18.43
CA GLU A 137 9.67 2.08 -17.53
C GLU A 137 10.96 2.54 -16.88
N LEU A 138 11.16 2.16 -15.62
CA LEU A 138 12.36 2.52 -14.88
C LEU A 138 13.58 1.83 -15.47
N ASP A 139 14.50 2.61 -16.05
CA ASP A 139 15.79 2.11 -16.52
C ASP A 139 16.82 2.15 -15.40
N THR A 140 17.06 1.02 -14.75
CA THR A 140 18.05 0.92 -13.67
C THR A 140 19.49 1.15 -14.17
N SER A 141 19.78 0.93 -15.46
CA SER A 141 21.12 1.15 -16.03
C SER A 141 21.47 2.63 -16.17
N ALA A 142 20.46 3.49 -16.24
CA ALA A 142 20.61 4.94 -16.28
C ALA A 142 20.96 5.56 -14.90
N SER A 143 20.96 4.75 -13.82
CA SER A 143 21.24 5.20 -12.46
C SER A 143 22.59 4.69 -11.96
N GLY A 144 23.50 5.61 -11.62
CA GLY A 144 24.80 5.27 -11.04
C GLY A 144 24.70 4.69 -9.61
N THR A 145 23.57 4.92 -8.94
CA THR A 145 23.28 4.42 -7.59
C THR A 145 22.46 3.12 -7.56
N ALA A 146 21.98 2.64 -8.70
CA ALA A 146 21.24 1.38 -8.76
C ALA A 146 22.16 0.19 -8.48
N ARG A 147 21.72 -0.71 -7.61
CA ARG A 147 22.41 -1.98 -7.29
C ARG A 147 21.40 -3.10 -7.24
N GLY A 148 21.71 -4.24 -7.86
CA GLY A 148 20.90 -5.45 -7.70
C GLY A 148 21.01 -5.96 -6.27
N VAL A 149 19.90 -6.37 -5.66
CA VAL A 149 19.89 -6.96 -4.31
C VAL A 149 20.26 -8.43 -4.41
N SER A 150 21.24 -8.86 -3.61
CA SER A 150 21.66 -10.26 -3.57
C SER A 150 20.58 -11.15 -2.97
N CYS A 151 20.51 -12.40 -3.44
CA CYS A 151 19.62 -13.40 -2.85
C CYS A 151 19.94 -13.73 -1.38
N PHE A 152 21.14 -13.40 -0.88
CA PHE A 152 21.52 -13.56 0.52
C PHE A 152 21.24 -12.32 1.38
N ASP A 153 20.67 -11.26 0.80
CA ASP A 153 20.28 -10.08 1.56
C ASP A 153 19.18 -10.42 2.58
N SER A 154 19.30 -9.86 3.78
CA SER A 154 18.33 -10.07 4.86
C SER A 154 16.89 -9.71 4.48
N LEU A 155 16.68 -8.71 3.62
CA LEU A 155 15.35 -8.31 3.14
C LEU A 155 14.81 -9.29 2.10
N CYS A 156 15.68 -9.95 1.34
CA CYS A 156 15.29 -11.03 0.44
C CYS A 156 14.72 -12.21 1.23
N ALA A 157 15.40 -12.61 2.30
CA ALA A 157 14.95 -13.69 3.19
C ALA A 157 13.65 -13.34 3.94
N GLN A 158 13.49 -12.08 4.36
CA GLN A 158 12.32 -11.60 5.09
C GLN A 158 11.07 -11.41 4.21
N GLY A 159 11.23 -11.22 2.91
CA GLY A 159 10.09 -11.07 1.99
C GLY A 159 9.25 -12.34 1.82
N SER A 160 9.69 -13.47 2.37
CA SER A 160 9.07 -14.79 2.16
C SER A 160 8.86 -15.10 0.68
N PHE A 161 9.68 -14.51 -0.20
CA PHE A 161 9.65 -14.77 -1.62
C PHE A 161 10.28 -16.14 -1.83
N SER A 162 9.44 -17.17 -1.99
CA SER A 162 9.84 -18.58 -2.14
C SER A 162 10.66 -18.88 -3.40
N LEU A 163 11.13 -17.88 -4.15
CA LEU A 163 11.99 -18.06 -5.31
C LEU A 163 13.43 -17.79 -4.92
N SER A 164 14.13 -18.90 -4.66
CA SER A 164 15.57 -19.03 -4.59
C SER A 164 16.25 -18.48 -5.86
N GLY A 165 16.40 -17.17 -5.98
CA GLY A 165 17.21 -16.59 -7.06
C GLY A 165 18.67 -17.08 -7.02
N CYS A 166 19.16 -17.51 -5.85
CA CYS A 166 20.45 -18.20 -5.73
C CYS A 166 20.53 -19.51 -6.53
N ALA A 167 19.39 -20.19 -6.79
CA ALA A 167 19.38 -21.47 -7.49
C ALA A 167 19.64 -21.34 -9.00
N VAL A 168 19.49 -20.14 -9.57
CA VAL A 168 19.63 -19.86 -11.02
C VAL A 168 21.01 -19.27 -11.37
N GLY A 169 21.90 -19.12 -10.37
CA GLY A 169 23.31 -18.73 -10.57
C GLY A 169 23.56 -17.23 -10.83
N ASP A 170 22.54 -16.39 -10.85
CA ASP A 170 22.67 -14.93 -11.08
C ASP A 170 22.76 -14.09 -9.81
N ASN A 171 22.77 -14.75 -8.63
CA ASN A 171 22.80 -14.17 -7.28
C ASN A 171 21.75 -13.06 -7.04
N SER A 172 20.69 -12.98 -7.86
CA SER A 172 19.70 -11.90 -7.78
C SER A 172 18.57 -12.29 -6.82
N CYS A 173 18.05 -11.35 -6.03
CA CYS A 173 16.85 -11.59 -5.25
C CYS A 173 15.60 -11.48 -6.14
N MET A 174 14.96 -12.61 -6.41
CA MET A 174 13.70 -12.68 -7.14
C MET A 174 12.50 -12.55 -6.20
N TYR A 175 11.44 -11.89 -6.65
CA TYR A 175 10.18 -11.84 -5.93
C TYR A 175 9.00 -12.20 -6.83
N THR A 176 7.97 -12.77 -6.22
CA THR A 176 6.63 -12.84 -6.78
C THR A 176 5.68 -12.39 -5.67
N ASP A 177 4.89 -11.35 -5.95
CA ASP A 177 3.89 -10.83 -5.03
C ASP A 177 2.49 -10.96 -5.65
N SER A 178 1.50 -11.30 -4.84
CA SER A 178 0.13 -11.59 -5.27
C SER A 178 -0.87 -10.80 -4.45
N TYR A 179 -1.77 -10.11 -5.13
CA TYR A 179 -2.73 -9.22 -4.52
C TYR A 179 -4.08 -9.87 -4.32
N GLY A 180 -4.84 -9.26 -3.42
CA GLY A 180 -6.19 -9.67 -3.10
C GLY A 180 -7.15 -9.65 -4.28
N ASP A 181 -6.83 -9.11 -5.46
CA ASP A 181 -7.65 -9.18 -6.69
C ASP A 181 -7.13 -10.20 -7.73
N ASN A 182 -6.20 -11.07 -7.33
CA ASN A 182 -5.43 -11.98 -8.20
C ASN A 182 -4.44 -11.27 -9.15
N SER A 183 -4.18 -9.97 -8.98
CA SER A 183 -3.06 -9.34 -9.68
C SER A 183 -1.74 -9.89 -9.13
N VAL A 184 -0.75 -10.02 -10.00
CA VAL A 184 0.56 -10.60 -9.68
C VAL A 184 1.64 -9.73 -10.29
N THR A 185 2.71 -9.52 -9.55
CA THR A 185 3.97 -8.95 -10.04
C THR A 185 5.11 -9.92 -9.77
N THR A 186 6.00 -10.11 -10.73
CA THR A 186 7.23 -10.90 -10.59
C THR A 186 8.40 -10.11 -11.16
N GLY A 187 9.52 -10.10 -10.44
CA GLY A 187 10.68 -9.31 -10.82
C GLY A 187 11.87 -9.53 -9.91
N LYS A 188 12.84 -8.61 -9.98
CA LYS A 188 14.07 -8.60 -9.17
C LYS A 188 14.03 -7.47 -8.16
N LEU A 189 14.54 -7.70 -6.94
CA LEU A 189 14.79 -6.59 -6.03
C LEU A 189 16.02 -5.79 -6.45
N TYR A 190 15.86 -4.48 -6.43
CA TYR A 190 16.92 -3.50 -6.62
C TYR A 190 16.98 -2.56 -5.43
N GLU A 191 18.15 -1.98 -5.24
CA GLU A 191 18.42 -0.88 -4.32
C GLU A 191 18.75 0.36 -5.15
N ASP A 192 18.15 1.50 -4.82
CA ASP A 192 18.50 2.79 -5.41
C ASP A 192 18.13 3.97 -4.49
N THR A 193 18.38 5.18 -4.96
CA THR A 193 18.08 6.44 -4.28
C THR A 193 16.72 6.99 -4.70
N PHE A 194 15.84 7.24 -3.74
CA PHE A 194 14.53 7.85 -4.00
C PHE A 194 14.58 9.35 -3.70
N THR A 195 13.92 10.13 -4.53
CA THR A 195 13.77 11.57 -4.40
C THR A 195 12.30 11.92 -4.26
N PHE A 196 11.91 12.41 -3.08
CA PHE A 196 10.57 12.89 -2.78
C PHE A 196 10.53 14.41 -2.89
N GLN A 197 9.70 14.92 -3.79
CA GLN A 197 9.46 16.36 -3.89
C GLN A 197 8.57 16.79 -2.73
N GLN A 198 9.02 17.75 -1.94
CA GLN A 198 8.20 18.33 -0.87
C GLN A 198 7.33 19.46 -1.44
N ALA A 199 6.06 19.51 -1.05
CA ALA A 199 5.05 20.46 -1.54
C ALA A 199 5.53 21.94 -1.47
N PRO A 200 4.92 22.86 -2.25
CA PRO A 200 5.43 23.44 -3.49
C PRO A 200 6.76 24.22 -3.40
N ASN A 201 7.31 24.42 -2.20
CA ASN A 201 8.54 25.19 -1.93
C ASN A 201 9.53 24.43 -1.01
N GLY A 202 9.24 23.16 -0.70
CA GLY A 202 10.11 22.35 0.15
C GLY A 202 11.32 21.81 -0.60
N LYS A 203 12.43 21.62 0.11
CA LYS A 203 13.61 20.96 -0.45
C LYS A 203 13.27 19.49 -0.73
N ALA A 204 13.66 18.97 -1.89
CA ALA A 204 13.52 17.56 -2.19
C ALA A 204 14.24 16.71 -1.13
N ALA A 205 13.54 15.72 -0.59
CA ALA A 205 14.12 14.75 0.32
C ALA A 205 14.70 13.60 -0.50
N VAL A 206 16.01 13.40 -0.38
CA VAL A 206 16.75 12.36 -1.09
C VAL A 206 17.10 11.26 -0.09
N VAL A 207 16.64 10.04 -0.35
CA VAL A 207 16.82 8.89 0.54
C VAL A 207 17.54 7.78 -0.22
N PRO A 208 18.81 7.51 0.08
CA PRO A 208 19.56 6.44 -0.57
C PRO A 208 19.19 5.06 -0.01
N ASN A 209 19.60 4.02 -0.72
CA ASN A 209 19.59 2.62 -0.28
C ASN A 209 18.18 2.08 0.04
N LEU A 210 17.16 2.51 -0.69
CA LEU A 210 15.82 1.94 -0.61
C LEU A 210 15.69 0.77 -1.57
N ARG A 211 15.11 -0.32 -1.07
CA ARG A 211 14.91 -1.57 -1.80
C ARG A 211 13.51 -1.61 -2.37
N PHE A 212 13.39 -2.02 -3.62
CA PHE A 212 12.12 -2.10 -4.32
C PHE A 212 12.13 -3.19 -5.38
N GLY A 213 10.94 -3.66 -5.74
CA GLY A 213 10.73 -4.60 -6.83
C GLY A 213 10.81 -3.91 -8.19
N CYS A 214 11.68 -4.43 -9.04
CA CYS A 214 11.80 -4.08 -10.43
C CYS A 214 11.00 -5.11 -11.24
N GLY A 215 9.72 -4.81 -11.49
CA GLY A 215 8.72 -5.73 -12.00
C GLY A 215 8.92 -6.01 -13.49
N MET A 216 9.03 -7.29 -13.85
CA MET A 216 9.24 -7.78 -15.22
C MET A 216 7.97 -8.41 -15.82
N PHE A 217 7.15 -9.04 -14.97
CA PHE A 217 5.89 -9.66 -15.35
C PHE A 217 4.80 -9.18 -14.39
N ASN A 218 3.92 -8.31 -14.88
CA ASN A 218 2.90 -7.63 -14.12
C ASN A 218 1.55 -7.86 -14.80
N THR A 219 0.75 -8.75 -14.22
CA THR A 219 -0.54 -9.17 -14.77
C THR A 219 -1.65 -8.93 -13.76
N GLY A 220 -2.81 -8.46 -14.19
CA GLY A 220 -3.94 -8.26 -13.30
C GLY A 220 -4.70 -6.98 -13.64
N ILE A 221 -5.30 -6.39 -12.61
CA ILE A 221 -6.12 -5.18 -12.73
C ILE A 221 -5.31 -3.98 -12.25
N PHE A 222 -4.28 -3.66 -13.03
CA PHE A 222 -3.50 -2.43 -12.92
C PHE A 222 -4.01 -1.44 -13.97
N GLY A 223 -4.11 -0.16 -13.63
CA GLY A 223 -4.64 0.89 -14.50
C GLY A 223 -3.57 1.84 -15.03
N SER A 224 -3.99 2.69 -15.96
CA SER A 224 -3.08 3.49 -16.80
C SER A 224 -2.28 4.59 -16.08
N ASN A 225 -2.69 5.00 -14.88
CA ASN A 225 -2.11 6.15 -14.17
C ASN A 225 -1.15 5.75 -13.05
N GLU A 226 -1.00 4.45 -12.77
CA GLU A 226 0.01 3.95 -11.85
C GLU A 226 1.16 3.29 -12.63
N SER A 227 2.32 3.18 -11.99
CA SER A 227 3.49 2.46 -12.51
C SER A 227 3.87 1.29 -11.61
N GLY A 228 3.06 0.99 -10.59
CA GLY A 228 3.28 -0.05 -9.58
C GLY A 228 2.62 0.30 -8.24
N ILE A 229 3.08 -0.33 -7.16
CA ILE A 229 2.51 -0.18 -5.81
C ILE A 229 3.61 0.22 -4.82
N ALA A 230 3.28 1.14 -3.93
CA ALA A 230 4.06 1.43 -2.75
C ALA A 230 3.40 0.74 -1.55
N GLY A 231 3.99 -0.38 -1.11
CA GLY A 231 3.57 -1.07 0.10
C GLY A 231 3.75 -0.19 1.35
N PHE A 232 2.67 -0.03 2.10
CA PHE A 232 2.60 0.71 3.36
C PHE A 232 2.30 -0.20 4.54
N GLY A 233 2.34 -1.52 4.35
CA GLY A 233 2.22 -2.52 5.41
C GLY A 233 3.31 -2.42 6.48
N ARG A 234 3.32 -3.37 7.41
CA ARG A 234 4.22 -3.35 8.58
C ARG A 234 5.45 -4.24 8.44
N GLY A 235 5.64 -4.85 7.27
CA GLY A 235 6.82 -5.66 6.96
C GLY A 235 8.04 -4.82 6.61
N ALA A 236 9.20 -5.46 6.57
CA ALA A 236 10.48 -4.78 6.41
C ALA A 236 10.69 -4.12 5.03
N LEU A 237 10.00 -4.62 4.00
CA LEU A 237 10.05 -4.08 2.63
C LEU A 237 9.12 -2.89 2.41
N SER A 238 8.28 -2.53 3.39
CA SER A 238 7.35 -1.41 3.24
C SER A 238 8.05 -0.06 3.27
N LEU A 239 7.49 0.91 2.54
CA LEU A 239 8.04 2.25 2.48
C LEU A 239 8.18 2.87 3.89
N PRO A 240 7.17 2.80 4.78
CA PRO A 240 7.33 3.27 6.16
C PRO A 240 8.47 2.59 6.93
N SER A 241 8.61 1.27 6.81
CA SER A 241 9.66 0.51 7.51
C SER A 241 11.05 0.86 7.02
N GLN A 242 11.26 0.94 5.70
CA GLN A 242 12.55 1.29 5.10
C GLN A 242 12.97 2.73 5.39
N LEU A 243 11.99 3.65 5.47
CA LEU A 243 12.20 5.04 5.92
C LEU A 243 12.40 5.16 7.44
N LYS A 244 12.27 4.05 8.19
CA LYS A 244 12.39 4.00 9.65
C LYS A 244 11.42 4.94 10.36
N VAL A 245 10.21 5.09 9.81
CA VAL A 245 9.16 5.92 10.42
C VAL A 245 8.21 5.06 11.25
N GLY A 246 7.98 5.46 12.51
CA GLY A 246 7.07 4.74 13.41
C GLY A 246 5.58 5.05 13.21
N LYS A 247 5.26 6.05 12.39
CA LYS A 247 3.88 6.50 12.13
C LYS A 247 3.78 7.21 10.78
N PHE A 248 2.59 7.16 10.19
CA PHE A 248 2.19 7.98 9.06
C PHE A 248 0.71 8.32 9.19
N SER A 249 0.25 9.32 8.43
CA SER A 249 -1.16 9.70 8.33
C SER A 249 -1.50 10.04 6.88
N HIS A 250 -2.77 9.92 6.51
CA HIS A 250 -3.29 10.30 5.20
C HIS A 250 -4.70 10.87 5.32
N CYS A 251 -5.06 11.81 4.45
CA CYS A 251 -6.40 12.36 4.32
C CYS A 251 -6.86 12.23 2.88
N PHE A 252 -7.45 11.10 2.51
CA PHE A 252 -7.94 10.88 1.15
C PHE A 252 -9.11 11.83 0.82
N THR A 253 -9.09 12.40 -0.38
CA THR A 253 -10.22 13.14 -0.94
C THR A 253 -11.35 12.18 -1.33
N THR A 254 -12.44 12.67 -1.91
CA THR A 254 -13.46 11.78 -2.49
C THR A 254 -13.14 11.49 -3.94
N ILE A 255 -13.61 10.36 -4.48
CA ILE A 255 -13.34 9.96 -5.88
C ILE A 255 -13.80 10.96 -6.95
N VAL A 256 -14.66 11.92 -6.57
CA VAL A 256 -15.17 12.97 -7.46
C VAL A 256 -14.37 14.27 -7.36
N GLU A 257 -13.39 14.33 -6.46
CA GLU A 257 -12.51 15.48 -6.29
C GLU A 257 -11.19 15.22 -7.01
N SER A 258 -10.76 16.18 -7.81
CA SER A 258 -9.49 16.15 -8.53
C SER A 258 -8.32 16.74 -7.73
N ARG A 259 -8.59 17.27 -6.55
CA ARG A 259 -7.59 17.97 -5.72
C ARG A 259 -6.64 16.98 -5.07
N PRO A 260 -5.32 17.28 -5.03
CA PRO A 260 -4.40 16.50 -4.24
C PRO A 260 -4.76 16.52 -2.76
N SER A 261 -4.33 15.49 -2.05
CA SER A 261 -4.66 15.29 -0.64
C SER A 261 -3.42 14.86 0.14
N PRO A 262 -3.19 15.35 1.37
CA PRO A 262 -1.90 15.13 2.03
C PRO A 262 -1.77 13.73 2.63
N ALA A 263 -0.54 13.21 2.60
CA ALA A 263 -0.04 12.14 3.46
C ALA A 263 1.28 12.54 4.09
N PHE A 264 1.53 12.05 5.30
CA PHE A 264 2.71 12.39 6.09
C PHE A 264 3.37 11.13 6.63
N LEU A 265 4.68 10.99 6.44
CA LEU A 265 5.48 9.88 6.98
C LEU A 265 6.47 10.44 8.00
N GLY A 266 6.56 9.79 9.17
CA GLY A 266 7.38 10.28 10.27
C GLY A 266 6.73 11.43 11.01
N THR A 267 7.50 12.45 11.37
CA THR A 267 7.01 13.60 12.14
C THR A 267 6.95 14.88 11.31
N PRO A 268 5.85 15.07 10.58
CA PRO A 268 5.20 16.37 10.64
C PRO A 268 3.68 16.18 10.67
N ASP A 269 3.12 16.10 11.89
CA ASP A 269 1.89 16.84 12.18
C ASP A 269 1.56 16.83 13.66
N ASN A 270 1.27 18.02 14.18
CA ASN A 270 0.44 18.15 15.35
C ASN A 270 -0.98 17.77 14.92
N LEU A 271 -1.26 16.46 14.83
CA LEU A 271 -2.58 15.92 14.47
C LEU A 271 -3.68 16.57 15.30
N GLN A 272 -3.37 16.96 16.54
CA GLN A 272 -4.29 17.68 17.42
C GLN A 272 -4.62 19.08 16.89
N ALA A 273 -3.63 19.82 16.37
CA ALA A 273 -3.83 21.14 15.78
C ALA A 273 -4.64 21.12 14.48
N GLN A 274 -4.53 20.04 13.69
CA GLN A 274 -5.31 19.88 12.46
C GLN A 274 -6.68 19.25 12.68
N ALA A 275 -6.87 18.55 13.81
CA ALA A 275 -8.13 17.88 14.09
C ALA A 275 -9.26 18.88 14.27
N THR A 276 -10.34 18.71 13.52
CA THR A 276 -11.57 19.51 13.69
C THR A 276 -12.45 19.01 14.84
N GLY A 277 -11.91 18.16 15.72
CA GLY A 277 -12.62 17.49 16.79
C GLY A 277 -11.71 16.57 17.61
N ARG A 278 -12.29 15.83 18.56
CA ARG A 278 -11.53 14.92 19.43
C ARG A 278 -10.94 13.75 18.64
N LEU A 279 -9.62 13.62 18.65
CA LEU A 279 -8.93 12.45 18.12
C LEU A 279 -9.40 11.18 18.85
N GLN A 280 -9.68 10.14 18.07
CA GLN A 280 -10.03 8.81 18.56
C GLN A 280 -8.93 7.84 18.17
N SER A 281 -8.62 6.91 19.07
CA SER A 281 -7.60 5.88 18.85
C SER A 281 -8.16 4.51 19.20
N THR A 282 -7.69 3.50 18.49
CA THR A 282 -7.93 2.09 18.80
C THR A 282 -6.62 1.33 18.65
N PRO A 283 -6.33 0.33 19.48
CA PRO A 283 -5.12 -0.48 19.33
C PRO A 283 -5.10 -1.21 17.99
N LEU A 284 -3.93 -1.24 17.35
CA LEU A 284 -3.65 -2.18 16.28
C LEU A 284 -3.44 -3.57 16.89
N VAL A 285 -4.06 -4.58 16.30
CA VAL A 285 -3.93 -5.98 16.68
C VAL A 285 -2.81 -6.62 15.85
N ARG A 286 -2.06 -7.56 16.43
CA ARG A 286 -1.03 -8.32 15.69
C ARG A 286 -1.65 -9.61 15.16
N ASN A 287 -1.45 -9.88 13.86
CA ASN A 287 -1.71 -11.18 13.27
C ASN A 287 -0.38 -11.95 13.19
N PRO A 288 -0.29 -13.21 13.64
CA PRO A 288 0.92 -14.02 13.49
C PRO A 288 1.33 -14.27 12.04
N GLU A 289 0.36 -14.31 11.11
CA GLU A 289 0.57 -14.69 9.71
C GLU A 289 0.58 -13.50 8.74
N SER A 290 0.48 -12.25 9.23
CA SER A 290 0.31 -11.09 8.34
C SER A 290 0.77 -9.76 8.97
N ASN A 291 1.36 -8.91 8.13
CA ASN A 291 1.82 -7.57 8.48
C ASN A 291 0.79 -6.45 8.24
N HIS A 292 -0.48 -6.76 7.97
CA HIS A 292 -1.50 -5.72 7.78
C HIS A 292 -1.85 -4.94 9.06
N TYR A 293 -2.54 -3.82 8.90
CA TYR A 293 -3.10 -3.04 10.02
C TYR A 293 -4.42 -3.63 10.51
N TYR A 294 -4.33 -4.62 11.41
CA TYR A 294 -5.51 -5.26 12.01
C TYR A 294 -6.14 -4.41 13.12
N LEU A 295 -7.47 -4.46 13.22
CA LEU A 295 -8.30 -3.81 14.22
C LEU A 295 -9.25 -4.80 14.89
N SER A 296 -9.70 -4.49 16.10
CA SER A 296 -10.81 -5.19 16.76
C SER A 296 -12.16 -4.50 16.49
N LEU A 297 -12.93 -5.03 15.52
CA LEU A 297 -14.27 -4.53 15.23
C LEU A 297 -15.31 -5.17 16.17
N LYS A 298 -15.95 -4.36 17.03
CA LYS A 298 -16.93 -4.84 18.03
C LYS A 298 -18.39 -4.73 17.59
N GLY A 299 -18.68 -4.00 16.52
CA GLY A 299 -20.05 -3.78 16.08
C GLY A 299 -20.16 -2.73 15.00
N ILE A 300 -21.26 -2.77 14.26
CA ILE A 300 -21.60 -1.79 13.24
C ILE A 300 -22.99 -1.24 13.57
N THR A 301 -23.13 0.08 13.56
CA THR A 301 -24.41 0.77 13.77
C THR A 301 -24.78 1.56 12.53
N VAL A 302 -25.97 1.30 11.98
CA VAL A 302 -26.52 2.00 10.82
C VAL A 302 -27.68 2.88 11.28
N GLY A 303 -27.50 4.20 11.21
CA GLY A 303 -28.46 5.15 11.78
C GLY A 303 -28.52 5.02 13.31
N LYS A 304 -29.66 4.57 13.84
CA LYS A 304 -29.86 4.29 15.28
C LYS A 304 -29.86 2.79 15.60
N THR A 305 -29.63 1.94 14.61
CA THR A 305 -29.79 0.48 14.75
C THR A 305 -28.43 -0.20 14.72
N ARG A 306 -28.04 -0.84 15.82
CA ARG A 306 -26.88 -1.74 15.85
C ARG A 306 -27.23 -3.02 15.10
N LEU A 307 -26.37 -3.43 14.17
CA LEU A 307 -26.62 -4.64 13.39
C LEU A 307 -26.51 -5.88 14.30
N PRO A 308 -27.42 -6.85 14.17
CA PRO A 308 -27.45 -8.03 15.03
C PRO A 308 -26.48 -9.10 14.51
N PHE A 309 -25.20 -8.95 14.81
CA PHE A 309 -24.19 -9.99 14.58
C PHE A 309 -23.30 -10.15 15.82
N ASP A 310 -22.79 -11.37 16.02
CA ASP A 310 -21.82 -11.64 17.08
C ASP A 310 -20.44 -11.10 16.69
N ALA A 311 -19.73 -10.47 17.64
CA ALA A 311 -18.40 -9.90 17.39
C ALA A 311 -17.37 -10.95 16.91
N SER A 312 -17.58 -12.24 17.20
CA SER A 312 -16.80 -13.36 16.66
C SER A 312 -16.79 -13.41 15.13
N ALA A 313 -17.79 -12.85 14.45
CA ALA A 313 -17.82 -12.75 12.99
C ALA A 313 -16.64 -11.93 12.42
N PHE A 314 -16.00 -11.09 13.23
CA PHE A 314 -14.81 -10.30 12.90
C PHE A 314 -13.61 -10.61 13.80
N ALA A 315 -13.69 -11.67 14.61
CA ALA A 315 -12.58 -12.03 15.48
C ALA A 315 -11.38 -12.52 14.67
N LEU A 316 -10.19 -12.06 15.07
CA LEU A 316 -8.94 -12.64 14.62
C LEU A 316 -8.70 -13.91 15.43
N LYS A 317 -8.47 -15.03 14.75
CA LYS A 317 -8.24 -16.33 15.36
C LYS A 317 -6.73 -16.58 15.55
N GLY A 318 -6.40 -17.56 16.39
CA GLY A 318 -5.02 -17.92 16.69
C GLY A 318 -4.23 -18.45 15.49
N ASP A 319 -4.92 -18.96 14.46
CA ASP A 319 -4.35 -19.41 13.19
C ASP A 319 -4.16 -18.26 12.17
N GLY A 320 -4.35 -17.01 12.60
CA GLY A 320 -4.25 -15.83 11.73
C GLY A 320 -5.46 -15.57 10.83
N SER A 321 -6.47 -16.45 10.83
CA SER A 321 -7.68 -16.25 10.03
C SER A 321 -8.66 -15.26 10.66
N GLY A 322 -9.51 -14.65 9.82
CA GLY A 322 -10.51 -13.67 10.26
C GLY A 322 -9.91 -12.28 10.50
N GLY A 323 -10.45 -11.57 11.50
CA GLY A 323 -10.05 -10.20 11.84
C GLY A 323 -10.66 -9.11 10.94
N THR A 324 -10.20 -7.88 11.14
CA THR A 324 -10.58 -6.70 10.34
C THR A 324 -9.31 -5.91 10.04
N ILE A 325 -9.11 -5.50 8.79
CA ILE A 325 -7.92 -4.74 8.37
C ILE A 325 -8.31 -3.35 7.84
N ILE A 326 -7.38 -2.40 7.95
CA ILE A 326 -7.41 -1.14 7.20
C ILE A 326 -6.56 -1.32 5.93
N ASP A 327 -7.18 -1.13 4.78
CA ASP A 327 -6.59 -1.37 3.48
C ASP A 327 -6.94 -0.20 2.53
N SER A 328 -5.95 0.65 2.23
CA SER A 328 -6.09 1.76 1.28
C SER A 328 -6.08 1.31 -0.18
N GLY A 329 -5.52 0.12 -0.47
CA GLY A 329 -5.65 -0.52 -1.77
C GLY A 329 -7.10 -0.88 -2.04
N SER A 330 -7.89 -1.20 -1.01
CA SER A 330 -9.31 -1.57 -1.11
C SER A 330 -10.29 -0.40 -1.11
N ALA A 331 -10.93 -0.17 -2.26
CA ALA A 331 -11.86 0.93 -2.48
C ALA A 331 -13.15 0.86 -1.67
N LEU A 332 -13.72 -0.35 -1.54
CA LEU A 332 -14.96 -0.60 -0.82
C LEU A 332 -14.70 -1.48 0.40
N THR A 333 -15.36 -1.13 1.50
CA THR A 333 -15.40 -1.98 2.68
C THR A 333 -16.13 -3.29 2.37
N SER A 334 -15.41 -4.39 2.56
CA SER A 334 -15.94 -5.75 2.46
C SER A 334 -16.28 -6.27 3.85
N VAL A 335 -17.43 -6.93 3.99
CA VAL A 335 -17.88 -7.54 5.25
C VAL A 335 -18.39 -8.96 5.00
N PRO A 336 -18.33 -9.86 6.00
CA PRO A 336 -18.88 -11.21 5.85
C PRO A 336 -20.34 -11.18 5.38
N GLU A 337 -20.75 -12.11 4.52
CA GLU A 337 -22.09 -12.07 3.93
C GLU A 337 -23.21 -12.11 4.98
N ALA A 338 -23.04 -12.88 6.06
CA ALA A 338 -24.02 -12.92 7.15
C ALA A 338 -24.27 -11.51 7.73
N VAL A 339 -23.20 -10.73 7.92
CA VAL A 339 -23.26 -9.34 8.39
C VAL A 339 -23.88 -8.45 7.31
N TYR A 340 -23.47 -8.59 6.05
CA TYR A 340 -24.04 -7.84 4.93
C TYR A 340 -25.56 -8.03 4.82
N ARG A 341 -26.05 -9.28 4.90
CA ARG A 341 -27.49 -9.60 4.83
C ARG A 341 -28.26 -8.98 5.99
N SER A 342 -27.68 -8.91 7.19
CA SER A 342 -28.28 -8.22 8.34
C SER A 342 -28.38 -6.70 8.12
N SER A 343 -27.37 -6.11 7.49
CA SER A 343 -27.35 -4.69 7.08
C SER A 343 -28.41 -4.42 6.02
N TRP A 344 -28.54 -5.29 5.02
CA TRP A 344 -29.56 -5.18 3.98
C TRP A 344 -30.98 -5.23 4.55
N ARG A 345 -31.29 -6.15 5.49
CA ARG A 345 -32.61 -6.19 6.13
C ARG A 345 -32.90 -4.92 6.95
N SER A 346 -31.87 -4.35 7.57
CA SER A 346 -31.98 -3.10 8.36
C SER A 346 -32.08 -1.84 7.48
N SER A 347 -31.39 -1.85 6.32
CA SER A 347 -31.24 -0.71 5.41
C SER A 347 -32.22 -0.70 4.25
N SER A 348 -32.77 -1.84 3.83
CA SER A 348 -33.79 -1.93 2.76
C SER A 348 -35.11 -1.26 3.16
N ARG A 349 -35.35 -1.03 4.45
CA ARG A 349 -36.39 -0.11 4.95
C ARG A 349 -36.08 1.39 4.68
N ARG A 350 -34.86 1.74 4.22
CA ARG A 350 -34.37 3.13 4.09
C ARG A 350 -33.50 3.46 2.87
N CYS A 351 -33.02 2.50 2.06
CA CYS A 351 -32.16 2.75 0.89
C CYS A 351 -32.49 1.80 -0.28
N ARG A 352 -32.76 2.36 -1.47
CA ARG A 352 -32.77 1.63 -2.74
C ARG A 352 -31.34 1.57 -3.28
N CYS A 353 -30.70 0.40 -3.24
CA CYS A 353 -29.55 0.11 -4.09
C CYS A 353 -30.04 -0.71 -5.30
N LEU A 354 -29.50 -0.42 -6.48
CA LEU A 354 -29.78 -1.15 -7.72
C LEU A 354 -29.35 -2.60 -7.57
N SER A 355 -30.32 -3.51 -7.63
CA SER A 355 -30.10 -4.95 -7.73
C SER A 355 -29.63 -5.27 -9.14
N THR A 356 -28.39 -5.73 -9.32
CA THR A 356 -28.01 -6.51 -10.49
C THR A 356 -27.87 -7.96 -10.06
N LYS A 357 -28.69 -8.82 -10.69
CA LYS A 357 -28.78 -10.26 -10.42
C LYS A 357 -27.37 -10.86 -10.32
N THR A 358 -27.06 -11.49 -9.20
CA THR A 358 -25.76 -12.14 -8.99
C THR A 358 -25.91 -13.47 -8.27
N THR A 359 -25.16 -14.44 -8.83
CA THR A 359 -24.91 -15.81 -8.39
C THR A 359 -24.45 -15.90 -6.92
N PRO A 360 -24.59 -17.08 -6.29
CA PRO A 360 -24.34 -17.25 -4.86
C PRO A 360 -22.84 -17.40 -4.57
N THR A 361 -22.18 -16.30 -4.19
CA THR A 361 -20.88 -16.34 -3.48
C THR A 361 -20.99 -15.67 -2.11
N SER A 362 -20.18 -16.16 -1.17
CA SER A 362 -20.34 -16.04 0.29
C SER A 362 -19.95 -14.69 0.90
N THR A 363 -19.77 -13.62 0.11
CA THR A 363 -19.34 -12.28 0.57
C THR A 363 -19.83 -11.20 -0.41
N ARG A 364 -20.23 -10.01 0.09
CA ARG A 364 -20.79 -8.91 -0.73
C ARG A 364 -20.20 -7.55 -0.32
N ALA A 365 -20.03 -6.64 -1.30
CA ALA A 365 -19.56 -5.28 -1.08
C ALA A 365 -20.68 -4.34 -0.58
N CYS A 366 -20.36 -3.45 0.37
CA CYS A 366 -21.28 -2.40 0.82
C CYS A 366 -21.29 -1.21 -0.15
N CYS A 367 -22.42 -0.93 -0.79
CA CYS A 367 -22.61 0.31 -1.54
C CYS A 367 -22.79 1.50 -0.58
N ALA A 368 -22.11 2.61 -0.85
CA ALA A 368 -22.34 3.88 -0.16
C ALA A 368 -23.77 4.40 -0.42
N SER A 369 -24.51 4.78 0.63
CA SER A 369 -25.78 5.48 0.49
C SER A 369 -25.59 6.82 -0.24
N PRO A 370 -26.60 7.31 -1.00
CA PRO A 370 -26.58 8.68 -1.46
C PRO A 370 -26.49 9.60 -0.24
N LEU A 371 -25.43 10.40 -0.17
CA LEU A 371 -25.26 11.42 0.85
C LEU A 371 -26.49 12.33 0.86
N ARG A 372 -27.41 12.15 1.83
CA ARG A 372 -28.30 13.24 2.24
C ARG A 372 -27.42 14.42 2.57
N ARG A 373 -27.72 15.61 2.02
CA ARG A 373 -27.05 16.89 2.30
C ARG A 373 -26.72 17.01 3.79
N ARG A 374 -25.51 16.62 4.17
CA ARG A 374 -24.90 16.92 5.46
C ARG A 374 -23.80 17.94 5.19
N ARG A 375 -23.64 18.87 6.13
CA ARG A 375 -22.69 20.00 6.11
C ARG A 375 -21.38 19.59 5.44
N ARG A 376 -20.87 20.44 4.53
CA ARG A 376 -19.57 20.27 3.87
C ARG A 376 -18.55 19.79 4.92
N ARG A 377 -17.96 18.61 4.71
CA ARG A 377 -16.81 18.20 5.50
C ARG A 377 -15.72 19.27 5.28
N PRO A 378 -15.04 19.73 6.33
CA PRO A 378 -13.91 20.62 6.15
C PRO A 378 -12.90 19.96 5.20
N PRO A 379 -12.31 20.70 4.24
CA PRO A 379 -11.33 20.15 3.33
C PRO A 379 -10.12 19.61 4.12
N CYS A 380 -9.45 18.59 3.59
CA CYS A 380 -8.13 18.19 4.09
C CYS A 380 -7.25 19.45 4.10
N ARG A 381 -6.80 19.86 5.29
CA ARG A 381 -5.98 21.07 5.42
C ARG A 381 -4.56 20.73 5.01
N SER A 382 -3.93 21.67 4.31
CA SER A 382 -2.53 21.64 3.92
C SER A 382 -1.62 21.78 5.12
#